data_AF-A0A6N6TFT9-F1
#
_entry.id   AF-A0A6N6TFT9-F1
#
_cell.length_a   1.000
_cell.length_b   1.000
_cell.length_c   1.000
_cell.angle_alpha   90.00
_cell.angle_beta   90.00
_cell.angle_gamma   90.00
#
_symmetry.space_group_name_H-M   'P 1'
#
loop_
_entity.id
_entity.type
_entity.pdbx_description
1 polymer ?
#
loop_
_entity_poly.entity_id
_entity_poly.type
_entity_poly.pdbx_seq_one_letter_code
_entity_poly.pdbx_strand_id
1 'polypeptide(L)' 'MLDPKLLRNELEATAAKLTRRGHTLDIERINTLETQRKTLQVRTQELQN' A
#
# COMPACT_ATOMS: atom_id res chain seq x y z
N MET A 1 -12.29 5.71 -6.11
CA MET A 1 -11.09 5.47 -5.26
C MET A 1 -11.25 4.13 -4.58
N LEU A 2 -10.23 3.27 -4.58
CA LEU A 2 -10.26 2.07 -3.73
C LEU A 2 -10.07 2.46 -2.26
N ASP A 3 -10.69 1.71 -1.36
CA ASP A 3 -10.53 1.91 0.08
C ASP A 3 -9.06 1.61 0.48
N PRO A 4 -8.33 2.56 1.09
CA PRO A 4 -6.96 2.34 1.53
C PRO A 4 -6.84 1.18 2.53
N LYS A 5 -7.89 0.88 3.29
CA LYS A 5 -7.90 -0.24 4.24
C LYS A 5 -7.84 -1.58 3.51
N LEU A 6 -8.51 -1.69 2.37
CA LEU A 6 -8.46 -2.88 1.52
C LEU A 6 -7.07 -3.04 0.88
N LEU A 7 -6.43 -1.94 0.50
CA LEU A 7 -5.06 -1.99 -0.02
C LEU A 7 -4.06 -2.37 1.09
N ARG A 8 -4.24 -1.95 2.34
CA ARG A 8 -3.27 -2.28 3.40
C ARG A 8 -3.45 -3.67 4.00
N ASN A 9 -4.69 -4.12 4.15
CA ASN A 9 -4.99 -5.37 4.85
C ASN A 9 -5.34 -6.54 3.91
N GLU A 10 -5.87 -6.22 2.73
CA GLU A 10 -6.43 -7.21 1.78
C GLU A 10 -5.83 -7.02 0.38
N LEU A 11 -4.56 -6.64 0.29
CA LEU A 11 -3.88 -6.31 -0.95
C LEU A 11 -3.93 -7.47 -1.96
N GLU A 12 -3.69 -8.71 -1.50
CA GLU A 12 -3.75 -9.91 -2.34
C GLU A 12 -5.16 -10.19 -2.86
N ALA A 13 -6.17 -10.11 -1.98
CA ALA A 13 -7.56 -10.31 -2.36
C ALA A 13 -8.04 -9.23 -3.34
N THR A 14 -7.56 -8.00 -3.15
CA THR A 14 -7.84 -6.85 -4.03
C THR A 14 -7.15 -7.03 -5.38
N ALA A 15 -5.89 -7.46 -5.41
CA ALA A 15 -5.17 -7.79 -6.63
C ALA A 15 -5.89 -8.90 -7.41
N ALA A 16 -6.30 -9.98 -6.76
CA ALA A 16 -7.05 -11.07 -7.41
C ALA A 16 -8.38 -10.58 -8.02
N LYS A 17 -9.11 -9.70 -7.31
CA LYS A 17 -10.35 -9.08 -7.82
C LYS A 17 -10.10 -8.14 -8.99
N LEU A 18 -9.01 -7.39 -8.97
CA LEU A 18 -8.61 -6.47 -10.03
C LEU A 18 -8.12 -7.23 -11.27
N THR A 19 -7.37 -8.32 -11.10
CA THR A 19 -6.92 -9.18 -12.21
C THR A 19 -8.11 -9.77 -12.96
N ARG A 20 -9.17 -10.16 -12.24
CA ARG A 20 -10.44 -10.59 -12.86
C ARG A 20 -11.10 -9.51 -13.72
N ARG A 21 -10.83 -8.23 -13.44
CA ARG A 21 -11.31 -7.08 -14.22
C ARG A 21 -10.31 -6.63 -15.30
N GLY A 22 -9.19 -7.35 -15.48
CA GLY A 22 -8.13 -7.00 -16.43
C GLY A 22 -7.12 -5.98 -15.91
N HIS A 23 -7.12 -5.69 -14.60
CA HIS A 23 -6.16 -4.77 -13.99
C HIS A 23 -5.18 -5.53 -13.09
N THR A 24 -3.90 -5.50 -13.44
CA THR A 24 -2.84 -6.07 -12.59
C THR A 24 -2.45 -5.05 -11.53
N LEU A 25 -2.72 -5.37 -10.26
CA LEU A 25 -2.26 -4.55 -9.14
C LEU A 25 -0.84 -4.98 -8.77
N ASP A 26 0.09 -4.04 -8.78
CA ASP A 26 1.48 -4.29 -8.41
C ASP A 26 1.64 -4.27 -6.88
N ILE A 27 1.57 -5.47 -6.31
CA ILE A 27 1.69 -5.71 -4.87
C ILE A 27 3.06 -5.29 -4.35
N GLU A 28 4.12 -5.59 -5.10
CA GLU A 28 5.50 -5.32 -4.70
C GLU A 28 5.75 -3.80 -4.63
N ARG A 29 5.21 -3.07 -5.61
CA ARG A 29 5.25 -1.61 -5.60
C ARG A 29 4.53 -1.02 -4.39
N ILE A 30 3.36 -1.55 -4.03
CA ILE A 30 2.59 -1.03 -2.89
C ILE A 30 3.28 -1.34 -1.56
N ASN A 31 3.84 -2.54 -1.39
CA ASN A 31 4.62 -2.90 -0.20
C ASN A 31 5.85 -2.00 -0.03
N THR A 32 6.52 -1.68 -1.14
CA THR A 32 7.66 -0.74 -1.14
C THR A 32 7.22 0.64 -0.66
N LEU A 33 6.09 1.15 -1.17
CA LEU A 33 5.55 2.46 -0.79
C LEU A 33 5.09 2.51 0.67
N GLU A 34 4.46 1.45 1.20
CA GLU A 34 4.09 1.39 2.62
C GLU A 34 5.33 1.35 3.53
N THR A 35 6.39 0.68 3.11
CA THR A 35 7.66 0.68 3.83
C THR A 35 8.27 2.09 3.88
N GLN A 36 8.35 2.75 2.72
CA GLN A 36 8.81 4.15 2.63
C GLN A 36 7.93 5.09 3.47
N ARG A 37 6.60 4.90 3.45
CA ARG A 37 5.65 5.68 4.26
C ARG A 37 5.97 5.56 5.74
N LYS A 38 6.21 4.35 6.25
CA LYS A 38 6.57 4.11 7.66
C LYS A 38 7.91 4.78 8.00
N THR A 39 8.93 4.62 7.15
CA THR A 39 10.24 5.25 7.36
C THR A 39 10.13 6.77 7.41
N LEU A 40 9.39 7.37 6.48
CA LEU A 40 9.14 8.81 6.46
C LEU A 40 8.37 9.26 7.70
N GLN A 41 7.36 8.51 8.13
CA GLN A 41 6.59 8.85 9.32
C GLN A 41 7.47 8.90 10.58
N VAL A 42 8.36 7.91 10.76
CA VAL A 42 9.32 7.89 11.88
C VAL A 42 10.29 9.07 11.78
N ARG A 43 10.87 9.30 10.59
CA ARG A 43 11.81 10.40 10.37
C ARG A 43 11.18 11.77 10.63
N THR A 44 9.93 11.97 10.23
CA THR A 44 9.21 13.22 10.51
C THR A 44 8.94 13.39 12.00
N GLN A 45 8.61 12.31 12.72
CA GLN A 45 8.44 12.34 14.17
C GLN A 45 9.75 12.66 14.89
N GLU A 46 10.87 12.10 14.42
CA GLU A 46 12.21 12.42 14.93
C GLU A 46 12.58 13.88 14.70
N LEU A 47 12.23 14.46 13.55
CA LEU A 47 12.48 15.87 13.22
C LEU A 47 11.58 16.85 13.99
N GLN A 48 10.46 16.38 14.53
CA GLN A 48 9.53 17.19 15.31
C GLN A 48 9.80 17.13 16.83
N ASN A 49 10.63 16.20 17.28
CA ASN A 49 11.12 16.11 18.67
C ASN A 49 12.39 16.94 18.87
#